data_AF-A0A1V6H6R0-F1
#
_entry.id   AF-A0A1V6H6R0-F1
#
_cell.length_a   1.000
_cell.length_b   1.000
_cell.length_c   1.000
_cell.angle_alpha   90.00
_cell.angle_beta   90.00
_cell.angle_gamma   90.00
#
_symmetry.space_group_name_H-M   'P 1'
#
loop_
_entity.id
_entity.type
_entity.pdbx_description
1 polymer ?
#
loop_
_entity_poly.entity_id
_entity_poly.type
_entity_poly.pdbx_seq_one_letter_code
_entity_poly.pdbx_strand_id
1 'polypeptide(L)'
;MKKYGRRNIACLTIAPTGTTSLMTQTTSGIEPVFKVVYKRRRKVNPNDSNVHVDFVDSEGDSWEEYTVFHHKFVTWMLVNGYDVTKKYSQEELDEMIAKSPYYKATAEDIDWMQKVRMQGRVQKWVDHSISVTINLPEDVSEELVDELYIEAWKSGCKGVTVYREGSRSGVLVAADNNDKKENDPNRKCVCYDETERLVRPKELECDVVRFQNKKEKWIAFVGLKDDRPYEIFTGLADDDEGILLPKTVVSGKIIKEVDEDGNKRYDFQYKNSRGYKTTMEGLSHKFNKEYWNYAKLISGVLRYGMPIDQVIKLVSSLQLDSESINTWKAGVERALKKYIPEGSEIKGLECPECHQQTMIKQDGCAICTNCGHSQCGG
;
A
#
# COMPACT_ATOMS: atom_id res chain seq x y z
N MET A 1 45.27 -8.65 -2.26
CA MET A 1 45.28 -7.21 -1.93
C MET A 1 46.65 -6.56 -1.94
N LYS A 2 47.63 -6.93 -1.09
CA LYS A 2 48.89 -6.13 -0.97
C LYS A 2 49.73 -5.99 -2.25
N LYS A 3 49.73 -6.97 -3.17
CA LYS A 3 50.55 -6.92 -4.40
C LYS A 3 49.84 -6.27 -5.60
N TYR A 4 48.53 -6.47 -5.75
CA TYR A 4 47.77 -6.07 -6.95
C TYR A 4 46.48 -5.30 -6.65
N GLY A 5 46.18 -5.02 -5.37
CA GLY A 5 44.94 -4.38 -4.95
C GLY A 5 43.73 -5.32 -4.91
N ARG A 6 42.53 -4.73 -4.89
CA ARG A 6 41.23 -5.38 -5.12
C ARG A 6 40.41 -4.53 -6.09
N ARG A 7 39.53 -5.17 -6.85
CA ARG A 7 38.67 -4.47 -7.82
C ARG A 7 37.43 -3.85 -7.17
N ASN A 8 36.79 -4.56 -6.25
CA ASN A 8 35.53 -4.18 -5.63
C ASN A 8 35.74 -3.71 -4.19
N ILE A 9 35.02 -2.65 -3.78
CA ILE A 9 35.11 -2.09 -2.41
C ILE A 9 34.36 -2.95 -1.37
N ALA A 10 33.46 -3.81 -1.80
CA ALA A 10 32.77 -4.80 -0.98
C ALA A 10 32.29 -5.93 -1.90
N CYS A 11 32.14 -7.14 -1.35
CA CYS A 11 31.96 -8.37 -2.10
C CYS A 11 30.86 -9.29 -1.53
N LEU A 12 30.45 -9.10 -0.28
CA LEU A 12 29.61 -10.05 0.47
C LEU A 12 28.40 -9.34 1.08
N THR A 13 27.22 -9.86 0.77
CA THR A 13 25.95 -9.47 1.37
C THR A 13 25.07 -10.71 1.52
N ILE A 14 24.14 -10.67 2.46
CA ILE A 14 23.06 -11.67 2.54
C ILE A 14 21.77 -10.93 2.26
N ALA A 15 21.28 -11.08 1.03
CA ALA A 15 20.05 -10.44 0.56
C ALA A 15 18.81 -11.27 0.94
N PRO A 16 17.61 -10.66 0.92
CA PRO A 16 16.37 -11.44 0.95
C PRO A 16 16.31 -12.34 -0.28
N THR A 17 16.08 -13.63 -0.07
CA THR A 17 16.03 -14.62 -1.16
C THR A 17 14.65 -15.25 -1.30
N GLY A 18 13.55 -14.55 -1.00
CA GLY A 18 12.21 -15.14 -0.97
C GLY A 18 11.80 -15.87 -2.27
N THR A 19 12.03 -15.26 -3.43
CA THR A 19 11.72 -15.90 -4.73
C THR A 19 12.79 -16.89 -5.16
N THR A 20 14.07 -16.55 -4.96
CA THR A 20 15.19 -17.37 -5.44
C THR A 20 15.38 -18.63 -4.60
N SER A 21 15.06 -18.61 -3.31
CA SER A 21 15.06 -19.80 -2.44
C SER A 21 13.97 -20.78 -2.83
N LEU A 22 12.78 -20.29 -3.21
CA LEU A 22 11.71 -21.11 -3.76
C LEU A 22 12.12 -21.77 -5.09
N MET A 23 12.71 -20.99 -6.01
CA MET A 23 13.20 -21.49 -7.29
C MET A 23 14.29 -22.56 -7.12
N THR A 24 15.20 -22.35 -6.18
CA THR A 24 16.33 -23.26 -5.89
C THR A 24 16.01 -24.32 -4.84
N GLN A 25 14.76 -24.37 -4.37
CA GLN A 25 14.27 -25.39 -3.46
C GLN A 25 15.04 -25.46 -2.13
N THR A 26 15.46 -24.32 -1.61
CA THR A 26 16.27 -24.21 -0.38
C THR A 26 15.69 -23.19 0.61
N THR A 27 16.29 -23.08 1.79
CA THR A 27 15.95 -22.07 2.80
C THR A 27 16.38 -20.66 2.37
N SER A 28 15.74 -19.64 2.95
CA SER A 28 16.03 -18.25 2.59
C SER A 28 17.24 -17.71 3.34
N GLY A 29 18.36 -17.50 2.64
CA GLY A 29 19.57 -16.92 3.22
C GLY A 29 20.08 -17.69 4.44
N ILE A 30 20.22 -17.00 5.58
CA ILE A 30 20.57 -17.59 6.88
C ILE A 30 19.36 -17.74 7.80
N GLU A 31 18.15 -17.55 7.27
CA GLU A 31 16.93 -17.68 8.05
C GLU A 31 16.64 -19.16 8.36
N PRO A 32 16.13 -19.44 9.57
CA PRO A 32 15.56 -20.75 9.84
C PRO A 32 14.35 -21.01 8.95
N VAL A 33 14.02 -22.29 8.75
CA VAL A 33 12.80 -22.68 8.05
C VAL A 33 11.59 -22.11 8.79
N PHE A 34 10.74 -21.36 8.10
CA PHE A 34 9.53 -20.80 8.69
C PHE A 34 8.56 -21.89 9.14
N LYS A 35 8.12 -22.75 8.22
CA LYS A 35 7.41 -24.01 8.51
C LYS A 35 7.91 -25.11 7.57
N VAL A 36 8.01 -26.34 8.06
CA VAL A 36 8.40 -27.50 7.24
C VAL A 36 7.28 -27.98 6.32
N VAL A 37 6.03 -27.65 6.68
CA VAL A 37 4.83 -27.88 5.88
C VAL A 37 3.98 -26.61 5.93
N TYR A 38 3.49 -26.13 4.79
CA TYR A 38 2.62 -24.96 4.72
C TYR A 38 1.71 -25.02 3.48
N LYS A 39 0.58 -24.30 3.51
CA LYS A 39 -0.32 -24.20 2.37
C LYS A 39 0.00 -22.98 1.51
N ARG A 40 -0.14 -23.12 0.20
CA ARG A 40 -0.12 -22.01 -0.76
C ARG A 40 -1.40 -21.97 -1.56
N ARG A 41 -1.77 -20.77 -2.00
CA ARG A 41 -2.93 -20.50 -2.86
C ARG A 41 -2.49 -20.14 -4.26
N ARG A 42 -3.16 -20.69 -5.26
CA ARG A 42 -3.06 -20.32 -6.67
C ARG A 42 -4.41 -19.81 -7.13
N LYS A 43 -4.45 -18.64 -7.79
CA LYS A 43 -5.68 -18.12 -8.37
C LYS A 43 -6.15 -19.03 -9.50
N VAL A 44 -7.41 -19.40 -9.46
CA VAL A 44 -8.06 -20.24 -10.46
C VAL A 44 -8.52 -19.35 -11.61
N ASN A 45 -8.01 -19.63 -12.81
CA ASN A 45 -8.48 -18.94 -14.00
C ASN A 45 -9.72 -19.65 -14.55
N PRO A 46 -10.76 -18.93 -15.01
CA PRO A 46 -11.97 -19.54 -15.56
C PRO A 46 -11.75 -20.49 -16.75
N ASN A 47 -10.64 -20.32 -17.47
CA ASN A 47 -10.29 -21.14 -18.64
C ASN A 47 -9.47 -22.40 -18.30
N ASP A 48 -9.14 -22.61 -17.03
CA ASP A 48 -8.32 -23.76 -16.62
C ASP A 48 -9.24 -24.97 -16.37
N SER A 49 -9.06 -26.04 -17.13
CA SER A 49 -9.98 -27.19 -17.13
C SER A 49 -9.70 -28.21 -16.03
N ASN A 50 -8.53 -28.14 -15.38
CA ASN A 50 -8.06 -29.06 -14.34
C ASN A 50 -7.76 -28.31 -13.03
N VAL A 51 -8.76 -27.60 -12.51
CA VAL A 51 -8.63 -26.80 -11.28
C VAL A 51 -9.71 -27.16 -10.29
N HIS A 52 -9.34 -27.24 -9.02
CA HIS A 52 -10.27 -27.35 -7.92
C HIS A 52 -10.34 -26.01 -7.17
N VAL A 53 -11.55 -25.59 -6.78
CA VAL A 53 -11.74 -24.37 -5.99
C VAL A 53 -11.86 -24.77 -4.53
N ASP A 54 -10.80 -24.52 -3.76
CA ASP A 54 -10.75 -24.80 -2.32
C ASP A 54 -11.22 -23.58 -1.50
N PHE A 55 -11.04 -22.37 -2.02
CA PHE A 55 -11.32 -21.13 -1.33
C PHE A 55 -11.81 -20.04 -2.30
N VAL A 56 -12.81 -19.26 -1.89
CA VAL A 56 -13.26 -18.06 -2.62
C VAL A 56 -13.11 -16.87 -1.67
N ASP A 57 -12.44 -15.80 -2.12
CA ASP A 57 -12.23 -14.63 -1.28
C ASP A 57 -13.42 -13.66 -1.29
N SER A 58 -13.32 -12.59 -0.50
CA SER A 58 -14.34 -11.55 -0.39
C SER A 58 -14.57 -10.74 -1.67
N GLU A 59 -13.65 -10.81 -2.64
CA GLU A 59 -13.77 -10.15 -3.94
C GLU A 59 -14.41 -11.08 -4.98
N GLY A 60 -14.68 -12.34 -4.62
CA GLY A 60 -15.29 -13.37 -5.47
C GLY A 60 -14.28 -14.15 -6.32
N ASP A 61 -12.98 -13.97 -6.09
CA ASP A 61 -11.96 -14.72 -6.80
C ASP A 61 -11.82 -16.14 -6.23
N SER A 62 -11.72 -17.11 -7.14
CA SER A 62 -11.55 -18.52 -6.80
C SER A 62 -10.07 -18.89 -6.68
N TRP A 63 -9.74 -19.70 -5.68
CA TRP A 63 -8.39 -20.13 -5.33
C TRP A 63 -8.32 -21.64 -5.11
N GLU A 64 -7.21 -22.21 -5.58
CA GLU A 64 -6.81 -23.60 -5.35
C GLU A 64 -5.72 -23.62 -4.27
N GLU A 65 -5.88 -24.47 -3.25
CA GLU A 65 -4.94 -24.66 -2.16
C GLU A 65 -4.10 -25.92 -2.35
N TYR A 66 -2.78 -25.79 -2.21
CA TYR A 66 -1.86 -26.91 -2.26
C TYR A 66 -0.92 -26.91 -1.06
N THR A 67 -0.71 -28.10 -0.50
CA THR A 67 0.24 -28.31 0.59
C THR A 67 1.64 -28.39 0.02
N VAL A 68 2.55 -27.63 0.60
CA VAL A 68 3.97 -27.58 0.23
C VAL A 68 4.77 -28.16 1.37
N PHE A 69 5.57 -29.17 1.05
CA PHE A 69 6.53 -29.78 1.95
C PHE A 69 7.92 -29.24 1.64
N HIS A 70 8.68 -28.85 2.67
CA HIS A 70 10.05 -28.42 2.49
C HIS A 70 10.92 -29.59 1.98
N HIS A 71 11.82 -29.36 1.03
CA HIS A 71 12.52 -30.44 0.30
C HIS A 71 13.31 -31.42 1.20
N LYS A 72 13.90 -30.91 2.29
CA LYS A 72 14.59 -31.77 3.28
C LYS A 72 13.63 -32.52 4.21
N PHE A 73 12.43 -32.00 4.41
CA PHE A 73 11.33 -32.71 5.05
C PHE A 73 10.79 -33.82 4.14
N VAL A 74 10.62 -33.54 2.84
CA VAL A 74 10.30 -34.55 1.79
C VAL A 74 11.33 -35.69 1.79
N THR A 75 12.62 -35.36 1.88
CA THR A 75 13.68 -36.38 1.96
C THR A 75 13.46 -37.30 3.17
N TRP A 76 13.17 -36.73 4.33
CA TRP A 76 12.87 -37.50 5.54
C TRP A 76 11.57 -38.31 5.41
N MET A 77 10.52 -37.74 4.80
CA MET A 77 9.26 -38.43 4.53
C MET A 77 9.48 -39.70 3.70
N LEU A 78 10.20 -39.59 2.59
CA LEU A 78 10.48 -40.71 1.68
C LEU A 78 11.29 -41.82 2.37
N VAL A 79 12.29 -41.46 3.17
CA VAL A 79 13.11 -42.43 3.93
C VAL A 79 12.26 -43.19 4.96
N ASN A 80 11.21 -42.57 5.50
CA ASN A 80 10.32 -43.17 6.50
C ASN A 80 9.04 -43.76 5.87
N GLY A 81 8.95 -43.84 4.53
CA GLY A 81 7.83 -44.47 3.82
C GLY A 81 6.55 -43.65 3.77
N TYR A 82 6.61 -42.34 3.99
CA TYR A 82 5.47 -41.44 3.84
C TYR A 82 5.27 -41.06 2.36
N ASP A 83 4.02 -41.07 1.92
CA ASP A 83 3.61 -40.67 0.57
C ASP A 83 3.50 -39.14 0.46
N VAL A 84 4.38 -38.53 -0.30
CA VAL A 84 4.46 -37.07 -0.49
C VAL A 84 3.33 -36.50 -1.36
N THR A 85 2.57 -37.37 -2.03
CA THR A 85 1.43 -37.00 -2.89
C THR A 85 0.09 -37.12 -2.18
N LYS A 86 0.05 -37.82 -1.03
CA LYS A 86 -1.15 -37.94 -0.21
C LYS A 86 -1.52 -36.57 0.39
N LYS A 87 -2.82 -36.24 0.35
CA LYS A 87 -3.38 -35.14 1.15
C LYS A 87 -3.56 -35.62 2.59
N TYR A 88 -2.75 -35.09 3.50
CA TYR A 88 -2.82 -35.37 4.92
C TYR A 88 -3.76 -34.39 5.63
N SER A 89 -4.43 -34.83 6.71
CA SER A 89 -5.10 -33.91 7.63
C SER A 89 -4.09 -33.12 8.46
N GLN A 90 -4.53 -32.04 9.10
CA GLN A 90 -3.62 -31.24 9.94
C GLN A 90 -3.09 -32.07 11.12
N GLU A 91 -3.92 -32.90 11.74
CA GLU A 91 -3.52 -33.77 12.83
C GLU A 91 -2.48 -34.80 12.39
N GLU A 92 -2.66 -35.40 11.20
CA GLU A 92 -1.67 -36.32 10.62
C GLU A 92 -0.33 -35.60 10.35
N LEU A 93 -0.37 -34.35 9.89
CA LEU A 93 0.81 -33.54 9.64
C LEU A 93 1.54 -33.20 10.95
N ASP A 94 0.81 -32.79 11.98
CA ASP A 94 1.39 -32.41 13.28
C ASP A 94 2.07 -33.62 13.95
N GLU A 95 1.41 -34.78 13.93
CA GLU A 95 2.01 -36.04 14.40
C GLU A 95 3.26 -36.43 13.61
N MET A 96 3.25 -36.21 12.30
CA MET A 96 4.38 -36.51 11.41
C MET A 96 5.55 -35.56 11.68
N ILE A 97 5.28 -34.26 11.81
CA ILE A 97 6.28 -33.25 12.14
C ILE A 97 6.92 -33.57 13.49
N ALA A 98 6.14 -33.97 14.50
CA ALA A 98 6.61 -34.35 15.83
C ALA A 98 7.60 -35.53 15.82
N LYS A 99 7.50 -36.44 14.85
CA LYS A 99 8.44 -37.56 14.66
C LYS A 99 9.69 -37.18 13.87
N SER A 100 9.66 -36.03 13.21
CA SER A 100 10.74 -35.58 12.34
C SER A 100 11.88 -34.91 13.13
N PRO A 101 13.11 -34.90 12.59
CA PRO A 101 14.22 -34.15 13.20
C PRO A 101 14.03 -32.63 13.18
N TYR A 102 12.96 -32.14 12.56
CA TYR A 102 12.62 -30.72 12.49
C TYR A 102 11.58 -30.30 13.52
N TYR A 103 11.09 -31.22 14.36
CA TYR A 103 10.21 -30.86 15.47
C TYR A 103 10.93 -29.89 16.39
N LYS A 104 10.28 -28.76 16.69
CA LYS A 104 10.84 -27.67 17.48
C LYS A 104 12.13 -27.04 16.90
N ALA A 105 12.25 -27.03 15.58
CA ALA A 105 13.41 -26.47 14.88
C ALA A 105 13.02 -25.50 13.75
N THR A 106 11.86 -24.85 13.88
CA THR A 106 11.38 -23.83 12.94
C THR A 106 11.67 -22.42 13.45
N ALA A 107 11.33 -21.41 12.66
CA ALA A 107 11.53 -20.01 13.03
C ALA A 107 10.82 -19.61 14.33
N GLU A 108 9.69 -20.22 14.66
CA GLU A 108 8.92 -19.98 15.88
C GLU A 108 9.55 -20.65 17.12
N ASP A 109 10.33 -21.71 16.92
CA ASP A 109 10.91 -22.50 18.02
C ASP A 109 12.27 -21.98 18.50
N ILE A 110 12.89 -21.08 17.72
CA ILE A 110 14.26 -20.62 17.96
C ILE A 110 14.25 -19.40 18.87
N ASP A 111 15.08 -19.47 19.91
CA ASP A 111 15.35 -18.33 20.79
C ASP A 111 15.85 -17.10 20.00
N TRP A 112 15.10 -15.99 20.12
CA TRP A 112 15.36 -14.78 19.35
C TRP A 112 16.71 -14.14 19.69
N MET A 113 17.18 -14.26 20.94
CA MET A 113 18.49 -13.74 21.35
C MET A 113 19.62 -14.54 20.69
N GLN A 114 19.51 -15.88 20.63
CA GLN A 114 20.45 -16.72 19.88
C GLN A 114 20.43 -16.39 18.39
N LYS A 115 19.26 -16.08 17.82
CA LYS A 115 19.13 -15.65 16.41
C LYS A 115 19.88 -14.35 16.15
N VAL A 116 19.73 -13.35 17.02
CA VAL A 116 20.50 -12.08 16.94
C VAL A 116 22.00 -12.33 17.04
N ARG A 117 22.43 -13.14 18.00
CA ARG A 117 23.86 -13.50 18.17
C ARG A 117 24.42 -14.23 16.96
N MET A 118 23.64 -15.12 16.37
CA MET A 118 24.01 -15.80 15.12
C MET A 118 24.20 -14.78 14.00
N GLN A 119 23.27 -13.83 13.83
CA GLN A 119 23.40 -12.76 12.84
C GLN A 119 24.68 -11.96 13.05
N GLY A 120 24.99 -11.56 14.28
CA GLY A 120 26.23 -10.82 14.60
C GLY A 120 27.50 -11.62 14.29
N ARG A 121 27.51 -12.92 14.60
CA ARG A 121 28.64 -13.82 14.25
C ARG A 121 28.87 -13.90 12.75
N VAL A 122 27.80 -13.97 11.95
CA VAL A 122 27.90 -13.98 10.49
C VAL A 122 28.32 -12.60 9.96
N GLN A 123 27.81 -11.52 10.55
CA GLN A 123 28.08 -10.14 10.14
C GLN A 123 29.58 -9.78 10.17
N LYS A 124 30.36 -10.42 11.03
CA LYS A 124 31.83 -10.28 11.09
C LYS A 124 32.53 -10.57 9.75
N TRP A 125 31.94 -11.43 8.92
CA TRP A 125 32.51 -11.88 7.65
C TRP A 125 31.78 -11.30 6.42
N VAL A 126 30.80 -10.41 6.65
CA VAL A 126 30.00 -9.77 5.59
C VAL A 126 30.32 -8.28 5.56
N ASP A 127 30.83 -7.78 4.43
CA ASP A 127 31.29 -6.40 4.30
C ASP A 127 30.14 -5.40 4.04
N HIS A 128 29.06 -5.83 3.39
CA HIS A 128 27.75 -5.16 3.44
C HIS A 128 26.93 -5.60 4.65
N SER A 129 25.60 -5.56 4.55
CA SER A 129 24.66 -5.91 5.62
C SER A 129 24.01 -7.27 5.38
N ILE A 130 23.31 -7.76 6.40
CA ILE A 130 22.54 -8.99 6.35
C ILE A 130 21.07 -8.63 6.46
N SER A 131 20.26 -9.09 5.52
CA SER A 131 18.81 -9.02 5.61
C SER A 131 18.31 -10.28 6.32
N VAL A 132 17.80 -10.10 7.54
CA VAL A 132 17.18 -11.15 8.34
C VAL A 132 16.09 -10.50 9.18
N THR A 133 14.92 -11.14 9.28
CA THR A 133 13.82 -10.66 10.11
C THR A 133 13.68 -11.50 11.38
N ILE A 134 13.57 -10.85 12.53
CA ILE A 134 13.18 -11.47 13.80
C ILE A 134 11.66 -11.44 13.88
N ASN A 135 11.03 -12.58 13.58
CA ASN A 135 9.58 -12.74 13.70
C ASN A 135 9.24 -13.05 15.16
N LEU A 136 8.45 -12.19 15.79
CA LEU A 136 8.00 -12.29 17.18
C LEU A 136 6.49 -12.50 17.21
N PRO A 137 5.94 -13.19 18.23
CA PRO A 137 4.51 -13.40 18.39
C PRO A 137 3.80 -12.09 18.74
N GLU A 138 2.47 -12.06 18.58
CA GLU A 138 1.65 -10.86 18.80
C GLU A 138 1.69 -10.35 20.25
N ASP A 139 1.80 -11.27 21.20
CA ASP A 139 1.81 -11.02 22.65
C ASP A 139 3.21 -10.70 23.21
N VAL A 140 4.23 -10.55 22.36
CA VAL A 140 5.59 -10.21 22.80
C VAL A 140 5.63 -8.84 23.50
N SER A 141 6.39 -8.76 24.58
CA SER A 141 6.54 -7.52 25.34
C SER A 141 7.46 -6.52 24.64
N GLU A 142 7.25 -5.23 24.90
CA GLU A 142 8.09 -4.16 24.37
C GLU A 142 9.53 -4.26 24.91
N GLU A 143 9.68 -4.70 26.15
CA GLU A 143 10.99 -4.91 26.79
C GLU A 143 11.83 -5.95 26.04
N LEU A 144 11.22 -7.06 25.58
CA LEU A 144 11.95 -8.05 24.80
C LEU A 144 12.43 -7.46 23.46
N VAL A 145 11.61 -6.60 22.83
CA VAL A 145 12.01 -5.92 21.59
C VAL A 145 13.20 -4.98 21.83
N ASP A 146 13.19 -4.22 22.93
CA ASP A 146 14.32 -3.39 23.34
C ASP A 146 15.59 -4.24 23.59
N GLU A 147 15.46 -5.34 24.33
CA GLU A 147 16.58 -6.26 24.59
C GLU A 147 17.18 -6.80 23.29
N LEU A 148 16.35 -7.16 22.30
CA LEU A 148 16.80 -7.64 20.99
C LEU A 148 17.55 -6.56 20.21
N TYR A 149 17.10 -5.30 20.26
CA TYR A 149 17.81 -4.19 19.64
C TYR A 149 19.16 -3.92 20.30
N ILE A 150 19.20 -3.91 21.63
CA ILE A 150 20.44 -3.73 22.39
C ILE A 150 21.41 -4.88 22.13
N GLU A 151 20.94 -6.12 22.07
CA GLU A 151 21.77 -7.29 21.76
C GLU A 151 22.31 -7.26 20.34
N ALA A 152 21.52 -6.79 19.37
CA ALA A 152 21.96 -6.66 17.98
C ALA A 152 23.12 -5.65 17.88
N TRP A 153 23.00 -4.52 18.56
CA TRP A 153 24.08 -3.53 18.65
C TRP A 153 25.33 -4.13 19.32
N LYS A 154 25.19 -4.80 20.47
CA LYS A 154 26.30 -5.48 21.17
C LYS A 154 26.96 -6.56 20.32
N SER A 155 26.18 -7.26 19.50
CA SER A 155 26.65 -8.34 18.63
C SER A 155 27.36 -7.84 17.36
N GLY A 156 27.41 -6.52 17.15
CA GLY A 156 28.05 -5.92 15.97
C GLY A 156 27.21 -6.04 14.69
N CYS A 157 25.89 -6.25 14.82
CA CYS A 157 24.99 -6.21 13.68
C CYS A 157 24.99 -4.79 13.09
N LYS A 158 25.04 -4.67 11.76
CA LYS A 158 24.95 -3.37 11.06
C LYS A 158 23.51 -2.84 10.97
N GLY A 159 22.55 -3.72 11.20
CA GLY A 159 21.12 -3.45 11.22
C GLY A 159 20.37 -4.68 11.73
N VAL A 160 19.13 -4.47 12.16
CA VAL A 160 18.25 -5.52 12.66
C VAL A 160 16.81 -5.16 12.32
N THR A 161 16.03 -6.15 11.93
CA THR A 161 14.62 -5.99 11.59
C THR A 161 13.80 -6.87 12.50
N VAL A 162 12.80 -6.28 13.16
CA VAL A 162 11.81 -6.99 13.98
C VAL A 162 10.47 -6.91 13.29
N TYR A 163 9.77 -8.03 13.22
CA TYR A 163 8.37 -8.11 12.80
C TYR A 163 7.57 -8.78 13.91
N ARG A 164 6.67 -8.05 14.53
CA ARG A 164 5.72 -8.62 15.50
C ARG A 164 4.46 -9.06 14.75
N GLU A 165 4.02 -10.29 14.97
CA GLU A 165 2.75 -10.78 14.44
C GLU A 165 1.60 -9.85 14.86
N GLY A 166 0.60 -9.67 13.99
CA GLY A 166 -0.51 -8.74 14.21
C GLY A 166 -0.16 -7.24 14.14
N SER A 167 1.13 -6.84 14.16
CA SER A 167 1.53 -5.42 14.13
C SER A 167 1.26 -4.71 12.79
N ARG A 168 1.13 -5.49 11.72
CA ARG A 168 0.73 -5.02 10.39
C ARG A 168 -0.30 -5.99 9.83
N SER A 169 -1.48 -5.49 9.50
CA SER A 169 -2.54 -6.29 8.87
C SER A 169 -2.07 -6.85 7.53
N GLY A 170 -2.07 -8.19 7.39
CA GLY A 170 -2.07 -8.86 6.08
C GLY A 170 -0.73 -9.39 5.53
N VAL A 171 0.36 -9.48 6.30
CA VAL A 171 1.66 -9.89 5.72
C VAL A 171 1.88 -11.41 5.73
N LEU A 172 1.49 -12.13 6.79
CA LEU A 172 1.51 -13.61 6.84
C LEU A 172 0.39 -14.07 7.79
N VAL A 173 -0.57 -14.86 7.28
CA VAL A 173 -1.61 -15.49 8.11
C VAL A 173 -1.19 -16.95 8.30
N ALA A 174 -0.89 -17.34 9.55
CA ALA A 174 -0.73 -18.75 9.89
C ALA A 174 -2.07 -19.47 9.67
N ALA A 175 -2.02 -20.63 9.00
CA ALA A 175 -3.19 -21.48 8.79
C ALA A 175 -3.47 -22.30 10.06
N ASP A 176 -3.72 -21.64 11.18
CA ASP A 176 -4.15 -22.30 12.40
C ASP A 176 -5.68 -22.18 12.51
N ASN A 177 -6.34 -23.33 12.43
CA ASN A 177 -7.81 -23.51 12.38
C ASN A 177 -8.54 -23.17 13.69
N ASN A 178 -8.05 -22.21 14.49
CA ASN A 178 -8.73 -21.79 15.72
C ASN A 178 -9.28 -20.37 15.73
N ASP A 179 -9.23 -19.65 14.60
CA ASP A 179 -10.09 -18.49 14.41
C ASP A 179 -11.47 -18.93 13.92
N LYS A 180 -12.25 -19.53 14.83
CA LYS A 180 -13.70 -19.28 14.82
C LYS A 180 -13.91 -17.81 15.22
N LYS A 181 -13.57 -16.90 14.32
CA LYS A 181 -14.17 -15.57 14.34
C LYS A 181 -15.62 -15.78 13.95
N GLU A 182 -16.46 -15.89 14.97
CA GLU A 182 -17.89 -15.65 14.83
C GLU A 182 -18.05 -14.42 13.94
N ASN A 183 -18.79 -14.59 12.85
CA ASN A 183 -19.30 -13.50 12.06
C ASN A 183 -20.12 -12.62 13.01
N ASP A 184 -19.52 -11.57 13.56
CA ASP A 184 -20.25 -10.46 14.14
C ASP A 184 -21.06 -9.85 12.99
N PRO A 185 -22.40 -10.00 12.98
CA PRO A 185 -23.25 -9.45 11.92
C PRO A 185 -23.23 -7.91 11.90
N ASN A 186 -22.52 -7.28 12.85
CA ASN A 186 -22.49 -5.84 13.06
C ASN A 186 -21.15 -5.17 12.74
N ARG A 187 -20.19 -5.86 12.09
CA ARG A 187 -19.00 -5.18 11.54
C ARG A 187 -19.41 -4.36 10.31
N LYS A 188 -19.88 -3.13 10.55
CA LYS A 188 -20.18 -2.14 9.50
C LYS A 188 -18.93 -1.94 8.64
N CYS A 189 -18.96 -2.44 7.40
CA CYS A 189 -18.25 -1.78 6.31
C CYS A 189 -18.66 -0.30 6.34
N VAL A 190 -17.68 0.60 6.29
CA VAL A 190 -17.95 2.05 6.16
C VAL A 190 -18.38 2.32 4.72
N CYS A 191 -19.55 1.81 4.36
CA CYS A 191 -20.21 2.09 3.11
C CYS A 191 -21.53 2.81 3.42
N TYR A 192 -21.62 4.08 3.00
CA TYR A 192 -22.76 4.97 3.23
C TYR A 192 -24.04 4.47 2.54
N ASP A 193 -25.21 4.83 3.07
CA ASP A 193 -26.52 4.57 2.47
C ASP A 193 -26.61 5.15 1.03
N GLU A 194 -27.22 4.41 0.09
CA GLU A 194 -27.20 4.71 -1.35
C GLU A 194 -28.03 5.95 -1.74
N THR A 195 -28.94 6.39 -0.88
CA THR A 195 -29.97 7.40 -1.21
C THR A 195 -29.52 8.85 -0.99
N GLU A 196 -28.50 9.13 -0.18
CA GLU A 196 -28.00 10.49 0.10
C GLU A 196 -26.86 10.97 -0.82
N ARG A 197 -26.33 10.09 -1.69
CA ARG A 197 -25.08 10.32 -2.44
C ARG A 197 -25.21 11.29 -3.63
N LEU A 198 -26.40 11.41 -4.23
CA LEU A 198 -26.53 12.05 -5.56
C LEU A 198 -26.98 13.52 -5.54
N VAL A 199 -27.50 14.01 -4.42
CA VAL A 199 -27.97 15.40 -4.34
C VAL A 199 -26.83 16.31 -3.89
N ARG A 200 -26.27 17.08 -4.83
CA ARG A 200 -25.28 18.12 -4.55
C ARG A 200 -25.94 19.26 -3.76
N PRO A 201 -25.45 19.61 -2.56
CA PRO A 201 -25.88 20.80 -1.80
C PRO A 201 -25.72 22.10 -2.62
N LYS A 202 -26.43 23.17 -2.24
CA LYS A 202 -26.29 24.47 -2.92
C LYS A 202 -24.86 25.03 -2.72
N GLU A 203 -24.36 24.95 -1.50
CA GLU A 203 -23.02 25.40 -1.10
C GLU A 203 -22.18 24.20 -0.65
N LEU A 204 -20.89 24.23 -1.00
CA LEU A 204 -19.88 23.30 -0.48
C LEU A 204 -18.71 24.12 0.07
N GLU A 205 -18.13 23.68 1.18
CA GLU A 205 -16.82 24.19 1.61
C GLU A 205 -15.77 23.81 0.56
N CYS A 206 -14.73 24.60 0.42
CA CYS A 206 -13.77 24.44 -0.65
C CYS A 206 -12.35 24.78 -0.21
N ASP A 207 -11.43 23.87 -0.51
CA ASP A 207 -10.00 24.11 -0.41
C ASP A 207 -9.42 24.54 -1.76
N VAL A 208 -8.44 25.44 -1.71
CA VAL A 208 -7.75 25.95 -2.90
C VAL A 208 -6.32 25.43 -2.90
N VAL A 209 -6.03 24.51 -3.83
CA VAL A 209 -4.71 23.93 -4.04
C VAL A 209 -4.07 24.57 -5.25
N ARG A 210 -2.89 25.18 -5.07
CA ARG A 210 -2.08 25.73 -6.15
C ARG A 210 -0.87 24.84 -6.36
N PHE A 211 -0.52 24.58 -7.61
CA PHE A 211 0.65 23.79 -7.96
C PHE A 211 1.30 24.35 -9.23
N GLN A 212 2.60 24.11 -9.37
CA GLN A 212 3.36 24.50 -10.56
C GLN A 212 3.96 23.26 -11.18
N ASN A 213 3.83 23.12 -12.49
CA ASN A 213 4.44 22.05 -13.26
C ASN A 213 5.21 22.66 -14.43
N LYS A 214 6.51 22.39 -14.52
CA LYS A 214 7.41 23.05 -15.48
C LYS A 214 7.25 24.58 -15.37
N LYS A 215 6.83 25.26 -16.45
CA LYS A 215 6.59 26.72 -16.50
C LYS A 215 5.12 27.11 -16.31
N GLU A 216 4.22 26.14 -16.18
CA GLU A 216 2.78 26.37 -16.08
C GLU A 216 2.34 26.39 -14.62
N LYS A 217 1.59 27.44 -14.25
CA LYS A 217 0.94 27.54 -12.94
C LYS A 217 -0.46 26.96 -13.07
N TRP A 218 -0.88 26.23 -12.05
CA TRP A 218 -2.18 25.56 -12.03
C TRP A 218 -2.88 25.82 -10.70
N ILE A 219 -4.20 25.73 -10.74
CA ILE A 219 -5.06 25.87 -9.56
C ILE A 219 -6.15 24.79 -9.57
N ALA A 220 -6.48 24.29 -8.39
CA ALA A 220 -7.56 23.35 -8.15
C ALA A 220 -8.40 23.82 -6.96
N PHE A 221 -9.71 23.79 -7.13
CA PHE A 221 -10.73 24.05 -6.13
C PHE A 221 -11.37 22.72 -5.79
N VAL A 222 -11.15 22.23 -4.57
CA VAL A 222 -11.67 20.94 -4.10
C VAL A 222 -12.86 21.22 -3.20
N GLY A 223 -14.06 20.94 -3.69
CA GLY A 223 -15.30 21.04 -2.93
C GLY A 223 -15.45 19.86 -1.98
N LEU A 224 -15.76 20.14 -0.72
CA LEU A 224 -15.88 19.18 0.37
C LEU A 224 -17.34 19.03 0.79
N LYS A 225 -17.77 17.78 0.97
CA LYS A 225 -19.03 17.40 1.63
C LYS A 225 -18.66 16.51 2.80
N ASP A 226 -19.02 16.92 4.01
CA ASP A 226 -18.70 16.19 5.25
C ASP A 226 -17.20 15.87 5.39
N ASP A 227 -16.35 16.89 5.18
CA ASP A 227 -14.88 16.83 5.19
C ASP A 227 -14.24 15.87 4.15
N ARG A 228 -15.03 15.33 3.22
CA ARG A 228 -14.56 14.48 2.12
C ARG A 228 -14.61 15.22 0.78
N PRO A 229 -13.60 15.06 -0.10
CA PRO A 229 -13.67 15.54 -1.48
C PRO A 229 -14.91 15.02 -2.19
N TYR A 230 -15.74 15.96 -2.63
CA TYR A 230 -16.99 15.73 -3.33
C TYR A 230 -16.90 16.13 -4.80
N GLU A 231 -16.20 17.23 -5.11
CA GLU A 231 -15.99 17.70 -6.48
C GLU A 231 -14.67 18.46 -6.63
N ILE A 232 -14.18 18.58 -7.86
CA ILE A 232 -12.95 19.31 -8.17
C ILE A 232 -13.14 20.18 -9.42
N PHE A 233 -12.66 21.42 -9.36
CA PHE A 233 -12.54 22.33 -10.50
C PHE A 233 -11.07 22.68 -10.67
N THR A 234 -10.51 22.54 -11.86
CA THR A 234 -9.06 22.70 -12.04
C THR A 234 -8.70 23.12 -13.47
N GLY A 235 -7.63 23.89 -13.58
CA GLY A 235 -7.04 24.31 -14.85
C GLY A 235 -5.88 25.27 -14.63
N LEU A 236 -5.40 25.89 -15.72
CA LEU A 236 -4.27 26.80 -15.70
C LEU A 236 -4.61 28.04 -14.85
N ALA A 237 -3.64 28.45 -14.03
CA ALA A 237 -3.66 29.71 -13.31
C ALA A 237 -2.97 30.75 -14.19
N ASP A 238 -3.67 31.18 -15.23
CA ASP A 238 -3.24 32.29 -16.08
C ASP A 238 -3.77 33.61 -15.51
N ASP A 239 -2.86 34.58 -15.38
CA ASP A 239 -3.18 35.93 -14.92
C ASP A 239 -4.01 36.69 -15.99
N ASP A 240 -3.91 36.28 -17.27
CA ASP A 240 -4.64 36.88 -18.41
C ASP A 240 -6.03 36.24 -18.69
N GLU A 241 -6.22 34.93 -18.43
CA GLU A 241 -7.51 34.22 -18.67
C GLU A 241 -8.43 34.08 -17.43
N GLY A 242 -8.08 34.70 -16.30
CA GLY A 242 -9.12 35.20 -15.39
C GLY A 242 -9.37 34.46 -14.07
N ILE A 243 -8.34 33.88 -13.42
CA ILE A 243 -8.41 33.52 -11.99
C ILE A 243 -7.43 34.38 -11.18
N LEU A 244 -7.79 35.65 -10.99
CA LEU A 244 -7.10 36.58 -10.10
C LEU A 244 -7.46 36.28 -8.63
N LEU A 245 -6.87 35.22 -8.09
CA LEU A 245 -7.07 34.83 -6.70
C LEU A 245 -5.81 35.13 -5.86
N PRO A 246 -5.89 36.03 -4.87
CA PRO A 246 -4.73 36.34 -4.01
C PRO A 246 -4.15 35.07 -3.39
N LYS A 247 -2.82 34.97 -3.33
CA LYS A 247 -2.12 33.79 -2.79
C LYS A 247 -2.50 33.46 -1.34
N THR A 248 -2.98 34.46 -0.58
CA THR A 248 -3.44 34.30 0.81
C THR A 248 -4.73 33.51 0.94
N VAL A 249 -5.49 33.34 -0.16
CA VAL A 249 -6.77 32.62 -0.12
C VAL A 249 -6.51 31.13 -0.30
N VAL A 250 -6.64 30.36 0.78
CA VAL A 250 -6.44 28.90 0.78
C VAL A 250 -7.74 28.11 0.88
N SER A 251 -8.84 28.76 1.25
CA SER A 251 -10.16 28.15 1.37
C SER A 251 -11.29 29.13 1.05
N GLY A 252 -12.49 28.61 0.83
CA GLY A 252 -13.69 29.36 0.49
C GLY A 252 -14.90 28.43 0.33
N LYS A 253 -15.88 28.85 -0.46
CA LYS A 253 -17.10 28.08 -0.74
C LYS A 253 -17.36 28.00 -2.24
N ILE A 254 -17.84 26.86 -2.72
CA ILE A 254 -18.36 26.70 -4.09
C ILE A 254 -19.89 26.72 -4.03
N ILE A 255 -20.48 27.72 -4.66
CA ILE A 255 -21.92 27.96 -4.68
C ILE A 255 -22.43 27.62 -6.08
N LYS A 256 -23.47 26.78 -6.16
CA LYS A 256 -24.17 26.54 -7.43
C LYS A 256 -25.32 27.51 -7.56
N GLU A 257 -25.29 28.29 -8.62
CA GLU A 257 -26.36 29.20 -9.03
C GLU A 257 -26.97 28.73 -10.34
N VAL A 258 -28.23 29.12 -10.57
CA VAL A 258 -28.96 28.86 -11.80
C VAL A 258 -29.38 30.23 -12.32
N ASP A 259 -29.01 30.56 -13.55
CA ASP A 259 -29.41 31.82 -14.16
C ASP A 259 -30.89 31.80 -14.59
N GLU A 260 -31.40 32.95 -15.02
CA GLU A 260 -32.80 33.12 -15.45
C GLU A 260 -33.15 32.24 -16.67
N ASP A 261 -32.15 31.85 -17.46
CA ASP A 261 -32.26 30.98 -18.64
C ASP A 261 -32.16 29.47 -18.29
N GLY A 262 -31.97 29.13 -17.01
CA GLY A 262 -31.88 27.76 -16.52
C GLY A 262 -30.50 27.10 -16.63
N ASN A 263 -29.47 27.83 -17.05
CA ASN A 263 -28.10 27.34 -17.08
C ASN A 263 -27.51 27.34 -15.67
N LYS A 264 -26.75 26.27 -15.37
CA LYS A 264 -26.09 26.08 -14.08
C LYS A 264 -24.71 26.73 -14.13
N ARG A 265 -24.45 27.65 -13.20
CA ARG A 265 -23.12 28.24 -12.97
C ARG A 265 -22.59 27.88 -11.58
N TYR A 266 -21.28 27.83 -11.46
CA TYR A 266 -20.59 27.59 -10.19
C TYR A 266 -19.74 28.79 -9.84
N ASP A 267 -19.92 29.35 -8.66
CA ASP A 267 -19.24 30.55 -8.19
C ASP A 267 -18.36 30.19 -6.98
N PHE A 268 -17.18 30.79 -6.87
CA PHE A 268 -16.28 30.60 -5.74
C PHE A 268 -16.29 31.84 -4.83
N GLN A 269 -16.69 31.68 -3.58
CA GLN A 269 -16.74 32.77 -2.60
C GLN A 269 -15.65 32.61 -1.54
N TYR A 270 -14.92 33.68 -1.25
CA TYR A 270 -13.91 33.71 -0.19
C TYR A 270 -13.99 35.00 0.63
N LYS A 271 -13.28 35.05 1.77
CA LYS A 271 -13.12 36.27 2.56
C LYS A 271 -11.78 36.92 2.22
N ASN A 272 -11.80 38.21 1.86
CA ASN A 272 -10.58 38.96 1.60
C ASN A 272 -9.83 39.30 2.91
N SER A 273 -8.63 39.89 2.81
CA SER A 273 -7.80 40.26 3.96
C SER A 273 -8.45 41.23 4.96
N ARG A 274 -9.54 41.89 4.56
CA ARG A 274 -10.33 42.81 5.39
C ARG A 274 -11.63 42.16 5.91
N GLY A 275 -11.83 40.86 5.68
CA GLY A 275 -12.98 40.09 6.16
C GLY A 275 -14.25 40.20 5.30
N TYR A 276 -14.23 40.97 4.21
CA TYR A 276 -15.38 41.09 3.30
C TYR A 276 -15.48 39.88 2.37
N LYS A 277 -16.73 39.48 2.09
CA LYS A 277 -17.02 38.42 1.11
C LYS A 277 -16.67 38.93 -0.29
N THR A 278 -15.97 38.10 -1.05
CA THR A 278 -15.64 38.34 -2.46
C THR A 278 -16.02 37.08 -3.24
N THR A 279 -16.79 37.24 -4.30
CA THR A 279 -17.26 36.13 -5.13
C THR A 279 -16.60 36.21 -6.50
N MET A 280 -16.03 35.10 -6.94
CA MET A 280 -15.56 34.88 -8.28
C MET A 280 -16.60 34.06 -9.03
N GLU A 281 -17.34 34.72 -9.92
CA GLU A 281 -18.42 34.10 -10.68
C GLU A 281 -17.90 33.25 -11.84
N GLY A 282 -18.66 32.21 -12.19
CA GLY A 282 -18.43 31.42 -13.40
C GLY A 282 -17.16 30.57 -13.35
N LEU A 283 -16.80 30.04 -12.19
CA LEU A 283 -15.66 29.14 -11.97
C LEU A 283 -15.58 28.02 -13.03
N SER A 284 -16.71 27.41 -13.38
CA SER A 284 -16.79 26.35 -14.40
C SER A 284 -16.48 26.80 -15.83
N HIS A 285 -16.60 28.10 -16.13
CA HIS A 285 -16.34 28.67 -17.45
C HIS A 285 -14.96 29.30 -17.57
N LYS A 286 -14.23 29.43 -16.45
CA LYS A 286 -12.88 30.00 -16.38
C LYS A 286 -11.76 29.00 -16.70
N PHE A 287 -12.11 27.74 -16.95
CA PHE A 287 -11.14 26.71 -17.31
C PHE A 287 -11.34 26.27 -18.75
N ASN A 288 -10.24 25.93 -19.43
CA ASN A 288 -10.30 25.33 -20.76
C ASN A 288 -11.23 24.09 -20.74
N LYS A 289 -12.08 24.01 -21.77
CA LYS A 289 -13.15 23.02 -21.93
C LYS A 289 -12.66 21.58 -21.80
N GLU A 290 -11.43 21.30 -22.20
CA GLU A 290 -10.80 19.99 -22.12
C GLU A 290 -10.54 19.58 -20.66
N TYR A 291 -9.81 20.39 -19.88
CA TYR A 291 -9.59 20.12 -18.44
C TYR A 291 -10.90 20.07 -17.65
N TRP A 292 -11.87 20.90 -18.04
CA TRP A 292 -13.19 20.90 -17.42
C TRP A 292 -13.95 19.58 -17.62
N ASN A 293 -13.84 18.94 -18.80
CA ASN A 293 -14.48 17.65 -19.03
C ASN A 293 -13.88 16.55 -18.13
N TYR A 294 -12.56 16.54 -17.94
CA TYR A 294 -11.93 15.61 -17.02
C TYR A 294 -12.27 15.91 -15.56
N ALA A 295 -12.28 17.18 -15.16
CA ALA A 295 -12.69 17.60 -13.82
C ALA A 295 -14.14 17.19 -13.51
N LYS A 296 -15.05 17.26 -14.48
CA LYS A 296 -16.42 16.73 -14.38
C LYS A 296 -16.46 15.23 -14.17
N LEU A 297 -15.64 14.46 -14.90
CA LEU A 297 -15.55 13.01 -14.75
C LEU A 297 -15.07 12.63 -13.35
N ILE A 298 -13.99 13.25 -12.88
CA ILE A 298 -13.44 13.04 -11.53
C ILE A 298 -14.46 13.42 -10.46
N SER A 299 -15.14 14.55 -10.63
CA SER A 299 -16.23 14.97 -9.75
C SER A 299 -17.40 14.00 -9.78
N GLY A 300 -17.70 13.35 -10.91
CA GLY A 300 -18.67 12.26 -10.97
C GLY A 300 -18.27 11.12 -10.04
N VAL A 301 -17.05 10.61 -10.22
CA VAL A 301 -16.50 9.49 -9.45
C VAL A 301 -16.46 9.78 -7.94
N LEU A 302 -16.02 10.99 -7.55
CA LEU A 302 -16.02 11.42 -6.14
C LEU A 302 -17.42 11.43 -5.54
N ARG A 303 -18.43 11.94 -6.27
CA ARG A 303 -19.82 11.97 -5.83
C ARG A 303 -20.44 10.59 -5.65
N TYR A 304 -20.04 9.61 -6.46
CA TYR A 304 -20.46 8.22 -6.29
C TYR A 304 -19.84 7.54 -5.07
N GLY A 305 -18.94 8.23 -4.35
CA GLY A 305 -18.34 7.74 -3.12
C GLY A 305 -17.18 6.78 -3.35
N MET A 306 -16.57 6.79 -4.54
CA MET A 306 -15.37 6.00 -4.80
C MET A 306 -14.25 6.39 -3.79
N PRO A 307 -13.54 5.42 -3.20
CA PRO A 307 -12.39 5.68 -2.35
C PRO A 307 -11.35 6.59 -3.03
N ILE A 308 -10.79 7.55 -2.29
CA ILE A 308 -9.93 8.62 -2.85
C ILE A 308 -8.67 8.06 -3.50
N ASP A 309 -8.11 7.00 -2.91
CA ASP A 309 -7.01 6.21 -3.49
C ASP A 309 -7.38 5.67 -4.87
N GLN A 310 -8.56 5.07 -5.03
CA GLN A 310 -9.03 4.57 -6.33
C GLN A 310 -9.28 5.69 -7.35
N VAL A 311 -9.77 6.85 -6.90
CA VAL A 311 -9.91 8.03 -7.77
C VAL A 311 -8.54 8.48 -8.30
N ILE A 312 -7.52 8.49 -7.45
CA ILE A 312 -6.14 8.84 -7.83
C ILE A 312 -5.58 7.84 -8.85
N LYS A 313 -5.81 6.54 -8.66
CA LYS A 313 -5.44 5.51 -9.67
C LYS A 313 -6.07 5.82 -11.02
N LEU A 314 -7.38 6.08 -11.02
CA LEU A 314 -8.13 6.34 -12.24
C LEU A 314 -7.55 7.55 -12.97
N VAL A 315 -7.28 8.64 -12.24
CA VAL A 315 -6.63 9.84 -12.81
C VAL A 315 -5.24 9.53 -13.35
N SER A 316 -4.43 8.74 -12.63
CA SER A 316 -3.07 8.37 -13.05
C SER A 316 -3.05 7.52 -14.33
N SER A 317 -4.10 6.71 -14.53
CA SER A 317 -4.25 5.80 -15.68
C SER A 317 -4.72 6.48 -16.96
N LEU A 318 -5.13 7.76 -16.88
CA LEU A 318 -5.55 8.51 -18.05
C LEU A 318 -4.34 8.70 -19.00
N GLN A 319 -4.40 8.04 -20.15
CA GLN A 319 -3.47 8.28 -21.26
C GLN A 319 -4.06 9.33 -22.17
N LEU A 320 -3.39 10.48 -22.27
CA LEU A 320 -3.89 11.66 -22.97
C LEU A 320 -2.79 12.18 -23.90
N ASP A 321 -3.18 12.58 -25.11
CA ASP A 321 -2.27 12.83 -26.25
C ASP A 321 -1.41 14.11 -26.11
N SER A 322 -1.69 14.94 -25.09
CA SER A 322 -0.97 16.20 -24.85
C SER A 322 -0.02 16.13 -23.64
N GLU A 323 1.19 16.69 -23.80
CA GLU A 323 2.12 16.89 -22.68
C GLU A 323 1.56 17.79 -21.57
N SER A 324 0.75 18.81 -21.90
CA SER A 324 0.17 19.73 -20.91
C SER A 324 -0.77 18.99 -19.97
N ILE A 325 -1.57 18.08 -20.51
CA ILE A 325 -2.52 17.26 -19.76
C ILE A 325 -1.80 16.22 -18.88
N ASN A 326 -0.67 15.69 -19.34
CA ASN A 326 0.15 14.79 -18.53
C ASN A 326 0.77 15.50 -17.32
N THR A 327 0.98 16.82 -17.38
CA THR A 327 1.35 17.58 -16.17
C THR A 327 0.13 17.89 -15.31
N TRP A 328 -1.00 18.22 -15.91
CA TRP A 328 -2.26 18.47 -15.22
C TRP A 328 -2.68 17.28 -14.33
N LYS A 329 -2.61 16.03 -14.83
CA LYS A 329 -2.99 14.84 -14.04
C LYS A 329 -2.19 14.70 -12.74
N ALA A 330 -0.88 14.92 -12.80
CA ALA A 330 0.00 14.87 -11.62
C ALA A 330 -0.34 15.98 -10.59
N GLY A 331 -0.87 17.10 -11.07
CA GLY A 331 -1.42 18.16 -10.24
C GLY A 331 -2.68 17.75 -9.48
N VAL A 332 -3.64 17.16 -10.20
CA VAL A 332 -4.89 16.66 -9.62
C VAL A 332 -4.63 15.55 -8.60
N GLU A 333 -3.70 14.64 -8.89
CA GLU A 333 -3.27 13.62 -7.93
C GLU A 333 -2.76 14.24 -6.62
N ARG A 334 -1.86 15.24 -6.70
CA ARG A 334 -1.34 15.92 -5.50
C ARG A 334 -2.43 16.64 -4.72
N ALA A 335 -3.40 17.25 -5.41
CA ALA A 335 -4.53 17.92 -4.76
C ALA A 335 -5.39 16.92 -3.97
N LEU A 336 -5.74 15.77 -4.57
CA LEU A 336 -6.56 14.76 -3.93
C LEU A 336 -5.81 13.94 -2.88
N LYS A 337 -4.51 13.73 -3.04
CA LYS A 337 -3.67 12.98 -2.08
C LYS A 337 -3.77 13.54 -0.67
N LYS A 338 -4.01 14.83 -0.48
CA LYS A 338 -4.14 15.46 0.85
C LYS A 338 -5.25 14.86 1.70
N TYR A 339 -6.31 14.37 1.06
CA TYR A 339 -7.50 13.85 1.73
C TYR A 339 -7.49 12.33 1.93
N ILE A 340 -6.43 11.65 1.50
CA ILE A 340 -6.15 10.27 1.88
C ILE A 340 -5.82 10.27 3.39
N PRO A 341 -6.60 9.55 4.24
CA PRO A 341 -6.33 9.40 5.66
C PRO A 341 -4.91 8.84 5.89
N GLU A 342 -4.21 9.30 6.92
CA GLU A 342 -2.88 8.77 7.25
C GLU A 342 -2.95 7.26 7.53
N GLY A 343 -1.99 6.51 6.99
CA GLY A 343 -1.96 5.04 7.11
C GLY A 343 -2.89 4.29 6.15
N SER A 344 -3.62 4.97 5.26
CA SER A 344 -4.43 4.27 4.25
C SER A 344 -3.60 3.80 3.05
N GLU A 345 -3.95 2.61 2.55
CA GLU A 345 -3.37 2.01 1.36
C GLU A 345 -3.72 2.84 0.13
N ILE A 346 -2.69 3.32 -0.59
CA ILE A 346 -2.88 3.92 -1.91
C ILE A 346 -3.01 2.74 -2.87
N LYS A 347 -4.20 2.15 -2.95
CA LYS A 347 -4.40 0.99 -3.83
C LYS A 347 -3.89 1.39 -5.21
N GLY A 348 -3.08 0.54 -5.82
CA GLY A 348 -2.51 0.59 -7.19
C GLY A 348 -1.98 1.90 -7.76
N LEU A 349 -1.38 2.71 -6.91
CA LEU A 349 -0.11 3.31 -7.27
C LEU A 349 0.97 2.22 -7.15
N GLU A 350 1.63 1.86 -8.25
CA GLU A 350 2.73 0.90 -8.24
C GLU A 350 4.02 1.58 -7.75
N CYS A 351 4.77 0.94 -6.84
CA CYS A 351 6.10 1.40 -6.44
C CYS A 351 6.98 1.50 -7.70
N PRO A 352 7.57 2.66 -8.02
CA PRO A 352 8.45 2.83 -9.18
C PRO A 352 9.66 1.89 -9.18
N GLU A 353 10.09 1.45 -7.98
CA GLU A 353 11.23 0.53 -7.80
C GLU A 353 10.85 -0.95 -7.92
N CYS A 354 9.71 -1.37 -7.38
CA CYS A 354 9.36 -2.79 -7.28
C CYS A 354 8.08 -3.18 -8.00
N HIS A 355 7.42 -2.23 -8.66
CA HIS A 355 6.19 -2.38 -9.43
C HIS A 355 5.02 -3.03 -8.67
N GLN A 356 5.07 -3.03 -7.33
CA GLN A 356 4.01 -3.57 -6.49
C GLN A 356 3.06 -2.47 -6.04
N GLN A 357 1.78 -2.78 -5.95
CA GLN A 357 0.70 -1.88 -5.52
C GLN A 357 0.64 -1.70 -4.00
N THR A 358 1.80 -1.47 -3.38
CA THR A 358 2.00 -1.45 -1.93
C THR A 358 2.36 -0.05 -1.41
N MET A 359 2.04 1.00 -2.17
CA MET A 359 2.25 2.37 -1.74
C MET A 359 1.22 2.75 -0.66
N ILE A 360 1.69 3.26 0.48
CA ILE A 360 0.87 3.84 1.56
C ILE A 360 1.24 5.31 1.75
N LYS A 361 0.35 6.08 2.36
CA LYS A 361 0.64 7.50 2.67
C LYS A 361 1.08 7.67 4.12
N GLN A 362 2.27 8.23 4.31
CA GLN A 362 2.86 8.51 5.60
C GLN A 362 3.64 9.84 5.53
N ASP A 363 3.37 10.76 6.46
CA ASP A 363 4.03 12.08 6.58
C ASP A 363 4.06 12.91 5.28
N GLY A 364 3.00 12.86 4.48
CA GLY A 364 2.90 13.60 3.21
C GLY A 364 3.67 12.97 2.04
N CYS A 365 4.29 11.81 2.24
CA CYS A 365 4.99 11.04 1.21
C CYS A 365 4.23 9.75 0.88
N ALA A 366 4.33 9.30 -0.38
CA ALA A 366 3.90 7.97 -0.77
C ALA A 366 5.07 7.02 -0.50
N ILE A 367 4.92 6.10 0.44
CA ILE A 367 5.95 5.15 0.86
C ILE A 367 5.51 3.75 0.45
N CYS A 368 6.31 3.05 -0.33
CA CYS A 368 6.05 1.65 -0.61
C CYS A 368 6.32 0.79 0.62
N THR A 369 5.33 0.04 1.07
CA THR A 369 5.48 -0.91 2.18
C THR A 369 6.27 -2.16 1.80
N ASN A 370 6.45 -2.44 0.50
CA ASN A 370 7.25 -3.56 0.01
C ASN A 370 8.72 -3.21 -0.21
N CYS A 371 9.01 -2.11 -0.91
CA CYS A 371 10.35 -1.74 -1.36
C CYS A 371 10.99 -0.62 -0.50
N GLY A 372 10.19 0.08 0.33
CA GLY A 372 10.64 1.24 1.11
C GLY A 372 10.81 2.52 0.29
N HIS A 373 10.53 2.50 -1.02
CA HIS A 373 10.60 3.68 -1.88
C HIS A 373 9.66 4.76 -1.39
N SER A 374 10.21 5.92 -1.04
CA SER A 374 9.45 7.09 -0.62
C SER A 374 9.45 8.15 -1.73
N GLN A 375 8.27 8.49 -2.22
CA GLN A 375 8.04 9.59 -3.14
C GLN A 375 7.28 10.70 -2.42
N CYS A 376 8.02 11.71 -1.97
CA CYS A 376 7.47 12.91 -1.35
C CYS A 376 7.09 13.93 -2.43
N GLY A 377 5.88 14.48 -2.36
CA GLY A 377 5.43 15.50 -3.30
C GLY A 377 5.98 16.88 -2.95
N GLY A 378 6.86 17.42 -3.81
CA GLY A 378 7.07 18.87 -3.94
C GLY A 378 5.98 19.53 -4.77
#